data_AF-H1BEQ2-F1
#
_entry.id   AF-H1BEQ2-F1
#
_cell.length_a   1.000
_cell.length_b   1.000
_cell.length_c   1.000
_cell.angle_alpha   90.00
_cell.angle_beta   90.00
_cell.angle_gamma   90.00
#
_symmetry.space_group_name_H-M   'P 1'
#
loop_
_entity.id
_entity.type
_entity.pdbx_description
1 polymer ?
#
loop_
_entity_poly.entity_id
_entity_poly.type
_entity_poly.pdbx_seq_one_letter_code
_entity_poly.pdbx_strand_id
1 'polypeptide(L)'
;MSKHLSMDVRVPIEEGNPAIRRIESLCIKCGQCRDVCQKQISVGHHYDLLKTGDTAICIHCGQCANVCPTGAITEIQDWMQVQSVIQDSSKTVIAITSPSVRVSLGEEFGMQPGSYVEKQMVGSLRALGFDYVFDTTFAADLTIMEEASELIERIQTKQPLPQFTSCCPAWVKFAETYYPELLPNISTSKSPISMFAPTVKTWFAEKESLDADDIYVVAITPCTAKKFEIMREELSDAANYLDRKPGQDCDRVVTTRELASWMRACNLDLESVEESDYDSLMPRGSGAGIIFGNTGGVMEAAIRSAYYFLTKKQPQEDLLQLQAVRGLEGVKTAELTIQELPLKVAVVHGTDHARKFLHHIKESGEHFDFVEVMTCPGGCISGGGQTKHIGEDMDTVRKARIQSLYDKDSTITLRNSHDNPHIQQVYEEFYGKPLSDLAEALLHTNYEARNDLQEDPSRYEAMYQADAPVQEPVKEQAADVRYRCTICGYIYEGDITKESDDYKCPICTVPKDMFEKVEDASAQEPVKEQAADVRYRCTICGYIYEGDIAKESDDYKCPICTVPKDMFEKV
;
A
#
# COMPACT_ATOMS: atom_id res chain seq x y z
N MET A 1 9.88 -39.03 -0.95
CA MET A 1 10.36 -38.06 0.06
C MET A 1 10.07 -36.69 -0.50
N SER A 2 9.53 -35.77 0.30
CA SER A 2 9.28 -34.40 -0.16
C SER A 2 10.61 -33.71 -0.51
N LYS A 3 10.64 -32.92 -1.57
CA LYS A 3 11.77 -32.02 -1.92
C LYS A 3 11.84 -30.81 -1.00
N HIS A 4 10.78 -30.54 -0.23
CA HIS A 4 10.73 -29.46 0.74
C HIS A 4 10.93 -29.99 2.17
N LEU A 5 11.48 -29.15 3.04
CA LEU A 5 11.34 -29.38 4.48
C LEU A 5 9.88 -29.18 4.89
N SER A 6 9.48 -29.79 6.02
CA SER A 6 8.13 -29.61 6.56
C SER A 6 7.75 -28.12 6.59
N MET A 7 6.51 -27.83 6.20
CA MET A 7 5.93 -26.49 6.28
C MET A 7 5.92 -25.98 7.73
N ASP A 8 5.92 -26.88 8.71
CA ASP A 8 6.07 -26.56 10.13
C ASP A 8 7.45 -26.02 10.48
N VAL A 9 8.44 -26.10 9.60
CA VAL A 9 9.79 -25.56 9.84
C VAL A 9 9.98 -24.24 9.11
N ARG A 10 9.56 -24.18 7.84
CA ARG A 10 9.72 -23.01 6.97
C ARG A 10 8.77 -23.10 5.78
N VAL A 11 8.41 -21.95 5.21
CA VAL A 11 7.62 -21.90 3.97
C VAL A 11 8.35 -22.65 2.84
N PRO A 12 7.69 -23.48 2.02
CA PRO A 12 8.33 -24.09 0.85
C PRO A 12 8.40 -23.04 -0.29
N ILE A 13 9.48 -23.10 -1.08
CA ILE A 13 9.71 -22.20 -2.22
C ILE A 13 10.27 -23.07 -3.34
N GLU A 14 9.68 -22.97 -4.54
CA GLU A 14 10.16 -23.64 -5.74
C GLU A 14 11.48 -23.05 -6.25
N GLU A 15 12.36 -23.90 -6.80
CA GLU A 15 13.65 -23.48 -7.37
C GLU A 15 13.47 -22.52 -8.58
N GLY A 16 12.39 -22.70 -9.35
CA GLY A 16 12.02 -21.85 -10.49
C GLY A 16 11.06 -20.71 -10.16
N ASN A 17 10.89 -20.33 -8.89
CA ASN A 17 10.00 -19.23 -8.55
C ASN A 17 10.53 -17.90 -9.14
N PRO A 18 9.73 -17.19 -9.97
CA PRO A 18 10.21 -16.01 -10.71
C PRO A 18 10.42 -14.78 -9.82
N ALA A 19 9.87 -14.77 -8.61
CA ALA A 19 9.84 -13.60 -7.74
C ALA A 19 10.87 -13.66 -6.61
N ILE A 20 11.05 -14.84 -6.01
CA ILE A 20 11.93 -15.05 -4.86
C ILE A 20 12.67 -16.38 -4.96
N ARG A 21 13.83 -16.47 -4.31
CA ARG A 21 14.61 -17.70 -4.16
C ARG A 21 15.04 -17.93 -2.72
N ARG A 22 15.45 -19.17 -2.44
CA ARG A 22 16.09 -19.54 -1.18
C ARG A 22 17.55 -19.92 -1.37
N ILE A 23 18.42 -19.35 -0.53
CA ILE A 23 19.81 -19.76 -0.37
C ILE A 23 19.87 -20.70 0.84
N GLU A 24 19.93 -22.01 0.57
CA GLU A 24 19.80 -23.05 1.59
C GLU A 24 20.85 -22.96 2.70
N SER A 25 22.09 -22.63 2.35
CA SER A 25 23.22 -22.52 3.29
C SER A 25 23.05 -21.41 4.33
N LEU A 26 22.20 -20.41 4.08
CA LEU A 26 21.94 -19.29 4.99
C LEU A 26 20.71 -19.52 5.89
N CYS A 27 19.93 -20.59 5.63
CA CYS A 27 18.67 -20.82 6.34
C CYS A 27 18.91 -21.42 7.73
N ILE A 28 18.65 -20.63 8.76
CA ILE A 28 18.74 -21.04 10.17
C ILE A 28 17.47 -21.69 10.72
N LYS A 29 16.46 -21.95 9.87
CA LYS A 29 15.19 -22.60 10.23
C LYS A 29 14.44 -21.92 11.39
N CYS A 30 14.45 -20.59 11.44
CA CYS A 30 13.84 -19.81 12.52
C CYS A 30 12.29 -19.71 12.48
N GLY A 31 11.63 -20.22 11.44
CA GLY A 31 10.16 -20.20 11.32
C GLY A 31 9.51 -18.88 10.89
N GLN A 32 10.21 -17.73 10.94
CA GLN A 32 9.59 -16.42 10.63
C GLN A 32 8.94 -16.35 9.23
N CYS A 33 9.57 -16.96 8.23
CA CYS A 33 9.02 -17.04 6.87
C CYS A 33 7.74 -17.90 6.76
N ARG A 34 7.61 -18.95 7.59
CA ARG A 34 6.39 -19.75 7.72
C ARG A 34 5.31 -18.90 8.37
N ASP A 35 5.64 -18.26 9.50
CA ASP A 35 4.67 -17.52 10.30
C ASP A 35 4.02 -16.37 9.54
N VAL A 36 4.81 -15.57 8.81
CA VAL A 36 4.24 -14.49 7.98
C VAL A 36 3.36 -15.05 6.85
N CYS A 37 3.81 -16.12 6.18
CA CYS A 37 3.10 -16.72 5.06
C CYS A 37 1.76 -17.37 5.48
N GLN A 38 1.73 -17.96 6.68
CA GLN A 38 0.55 -18.56 7.26
C GLN A 38 -0.41 -17.52 7.83
N LYS A 39 0.08 -16.62 8.70
CA LYS A 39 -0.78 -15.77 9.54
C LYS A 39 -1.23 -14.48 8.86
N GLN A 40 -0.35 -13.85 8.06
CA GLN A 40 -0.68 -12.56 7.41
C GLN A 40 -1.10 -12.75 5.96
N ILE A 41 -0.52 -13.75 5.29
CA ILE A 41 -0.74 -14.00 3.86
C ILE A 41 -1.78 -15.10 3.62
N SER A 42 -2.09 -15.96 4.60
CA SER A 42 -3.12 -17.00 4.47
C SER A 42 -2.90 -17.93 3.25
N VAL A 43 -1.63 -18.22 2.96
CA VAL A 43 -1.21 -19.20 1.94
C VAL A 43 -0.47 -20.37 2.60
N GLY A 44 0.44 -20.07 3.53
CA GLY A 44 1.08 -21.11 4.34
C GLY A 44 0.03 -21.95 5.07
N HIS A 45 0.13 -23.27 4.95
CA HIS A 45 -0.84 -24.25 5.47
C HIS A 45 -2.27 -24.17 4.89
N HIS A 46 -2.50 -23.35 3.86
CA HIS A 46 -3.77 -23.30 3.12
C HIS A 46 -3.64 -24.04 1.77
N TYR A 47 -2.93 -25.17 1.79
CA TYR A 47 -2.85 -26.17 0.72
C TYR A 47 -2.21 -27.45 1.29
N ASP A 48 -2.43 -28.59 0.64
CA ASP A 48 -1.73 -29.84 0.98
C ASP A 48 -0.62 -30.13 -0.05
N LEU A 49 0.63 -30.24 0.42
CA LEU A 49 1.77 -30.60 -0.43
C LEU A 49 1.59 -31.97 -1.11
N LEU A 50 0.88 -32.92 -0.49
CA LEU A 50 0.62 -34.21 -1.13
C LEU A 50 -0.34 -34.08 -2.31
N LYS A 51 -1.32 -33.17 -2.22
CA LYS A 51 -2.34 -32.94 -3.27
C LYS A 51 -1.76 -32.19 -4.45
N THR A 52 -0.93 -31.19 -4.16
CA THR A 52 -0.20 -30.38 -5.16
C THR A 52 0.97 -31.13 -5.82
N GLY A 53 1.14 -32.43 -5.58
CA GLY A 53 2.23 -33.21 -6.16
C GLY A 53 3.61 -32.76 -5.68
N ASP A 54 3.70 -32.36 -4.41
CA ASP A 54 4.88 -31.78 -3.75
C ASP A 54 5.29 -30.42 -4.35
N THR A 55 4.34 -29.66 -4.91
CA THR A 55 4.59 -28.32 -5.47
C THR A 55 4.06 -27.23 -4.54
N ALA A 56 4.92 -26.30 -4.14
CA ALA A 56 4.57 -25.22 -3.25
C ALA A 56 3.63 -24.20 -3.92
N ILE A 57 2.52 -23.88 -3.26
CA ILE A 57 1.65 -22.76 -3.67
C ILE A 57 2.24 -21.45 -3.16
N CYS A 58 2.40 -20.49 -4.07
CA CYS A 58 2.99 -19.19 -3.79
C CYS A 58 2.33 -18.10 -4.64
N ILE A 59 1.91 -17.01 -3.98
CA ILE A 59 1.36 -15.82 -4.63
C ILE A 59 2.43 -14.74 -4.92
N HIS A 60 3.72 -15.08 -4.78
CA HIS A 60 4.88 -14.24 -5.11
C HIS A 60 5.02 -12.91 -4.35
N CYS A 61 4.25 -12.69 -3.28
CA CYS A 61 4.21 -11.41 -2.55
C CYS A 61 5.53 -11.00 -1.86
N GLY A 62 6.45 -11.95 -1.64
CA GLY A 62 7.79 -11.70 -1.10
C GLY A 62 7.85 -11.33 0.39
N GLN A 63 6.73 -11.38 1.13
CA GLN A 63 6.74 -11.07 2.57
C GLN A 63 7.64 -12.01 3.38
N CYS A 64 7.80 -13.26 2.94
CA CYS A 64 8.77 -14.19 3.51
C CYS A 64 10.24 -13.76 3.29
N ALA A 65 10.54 -13.01 2.22
CA ALA A 65 11.86 -12.42 1.99
C ALA A 65 12.09 -11.23 2.92
N ASN A 66 11.07 -10.38 3.11
CA ASN A 66 11.13 -9.20 4.00
C ASN A 66 11.45 -9.57 5.45
N VAL A 67 10.84 -10.63 5.97
CA VAL A 67 11.06 -11.05 7.37
C VAL A 67 12.29 -11.95 7.54
N CYS A 68 12.99 -12.35 6.48
CA CYS A 68 14.10 -13.30 6.61
C CYS A 68 15.35 -12.61 7.19
N PRO A 69 15.79 -12.96 8.43
CA PRO A 69 16.83 -12.21 9.14
C PRO A 69 18.24 -12.49 8.60
N THR A 70 18.47 -13.63 7.94
CA THR A 70 19.79 -14.03 7.44
C THR A 70 19.98 -13.76 5.95
N GLY A 71 18.97 -13.23 5.26
CA GLY A 71 18.99 -13.14 3.79
C GLY A 71 18.91 -14.50 3.10
N ALA A 72 18.50 -15.57 3.80
CA ALA A 72 18.27 -16.88 3.17
C ALA A 72 17.13 -16.88 2.15
N ILE A 73 16.21 -15.91 2.23
CA ILE A 73 15.19 -15.68 1.19
C ILE A 73 15.41 -14.28 0.65
N THR A 74 15.56 -14.20 -0.67
CA THR A 74 15.78 -12.96 -1.43
C THR A 74 14.88 -12.96 -2.65
N GLU A 75 14.62 -11.80 -3.20
CA GLU A 75 14.09 -11.63 -4.55
C GLU A 75 15.06 -12.20 -5.59
N ILE A 76 14.52 -12.60 -6.75
CA ILE A 76 15.34 -12.86 -7.93
C ILE A 76 16.02 -11.56 -8.34
N GLN A 77 17.34 -11.61 -8.53
CA GLN A 77 18.17 -10.44 -8.87
C GLN A 77 18.23 -10.30 -10.39
N ASP A 78 17.47 -9.37 -10.94
CA ASP A 78 17.38 -9.07 -12.37
C ASP A 78 18.24 -7.86 -12.79
N TRP A 79 18.67 -7.01 -11.84
CA TRP A 79 19.41 -5.79 -12.16
C TRP A 79 20.71 -6.03 -12.94
N MET A 80 21.36 -7.18 -12.74
CA MET A 80 22.57 -7.56 -13.51
C MET A 80 22.26 -7.81 -15.00
N GLN A 81 21.10 -8.39 -15.30
CA GLN A 81 20.66 -8.55 -16.68
C GLN A 81 20.35 -7.18 -17.29
N VAL A 82 19.65 -6.31 -16.55
CA VAL A 82 19.36 -4.94 -17.01
C VAL A 82 20.67 -4.17 -17.28
N GLN A 83 21.65 -4.26 -16.39
CA GLN A 83 22.96 -3.66 -16.58
C GLN A 83 23.64 -4.13 -17.89
N SER A 84 23.51 -5.42 -18.23
CA SER A 84 24.04 -5.92 -19.51
C SER A 84 23.31 -5.37 -20.74
N VAL A 85 22.00 -5.12 -20.63
CA VAL A 85 21.19 -4.55 -21.72
C VAL A 85 21.50 -3.06 -21.90
N ILE A 86 21.75 -2.31 -20.83
CA ILE A 86 22.20 -0.91 -20.89
C ILE A 86 23.52 -0.76 -21.67
N GLN A 87 24.36 -1.79 -21.68
CA GLN A 87 25.61 -1.78 -22.45
C GLN A 87 25.41 -2.05 -23.95
N ASP A 88 24.22 -2.48 -24.35
CA ASP A 88 23.86 -2.72 -25.75
C ASP A 88 23.34 -1.43 -26.39
N SER A 89 24.15 -0.79 -27.23
CA SER A 89 23.80 0.45 -27.93
C SER A 89 22.66 0.31 -28.93
N SER A 90 22.19 -0.91 -29.23
CA SER A 90 21.00 -1.13 -30.06
C SER A 90 19.70 -1.02 -29.28
N LYS A 91 19.75 -0.96 -27.95
CA LYS A 91 18.56 -0.89 -27.10
C LYS A 91 18.37 0.50 -26.52
N THR A 92 17.09 0.88 -26.41
CA THR A 92 16.64 2.03 -25.63
C THR A 92 16.05 1.50 -24.32
N VAL A 93 16.76 1.71 -23.23
CA VAL A 93 16.40 1.16 -21.91
C VAL A 93 15.66 2.21 -21.10
N ILE A 94 14.41 1.88 -20.74
CA ILE A 94 13.48 2.81 -20.10
C ILE A 94 13.16 2.33 -18.69
N ALA A 95 13.36 3.18 -17.68
CA ALA A 95 12.92 2.91 -16.32
C ALA A 95 11.52 3.52 -16.07
N ILE A 96 10.62 2.73 -15.49
CA ILE A 96 9.35 3.23 -14.93
C ILE A 96 9.33 3.01 -13.41
N THR A 97 9.19 4.08 -12.62
CA THR A 97 9.38 4.02 -11.17
C THR A 97 8.08 4.08 -10.38
N SER A 98 7.81 3.08 -9.53
CA SER A 98 6.62 3.05 -8.67
C SER A 98 6.67 4.11 -7.56
N PRO A 99 5.51 4.60 -7.07
CA PRO A 99 5.46 5.65 -6.05
C PRO A 99 6.15 5.25 -4.74
N SER A 100 5.99 4.01 -4.28
CA SER A 100 6.54 3.57 -3.00
C SER A 100 8.08 3.48 -2.95
N VAL A 101 8.76 3.45 -4.09
CA VAL A 101 10.23 3.33 -4.12
C VAL A 101 10.86 4.60 -3.56
N ARG A 102 10.34 5.77 -3.93
CA ARG A 102 10.91 7.08 -3.55
C ARG A 102 10.70 7.46 -2.09
N VAL A 103 9.95 6.68 -1.32
CA VAL A 103 9.76 6.89 0.14
C VAL A 103 10.47 5.84 1.00
N SER A 104 11.15 4.88 0.37
CA SER A 104 11.89 3.82 1.08
C SER A 104 13.34 3.66 0.61
N LEU A 105 13.66 4.05 -0.63
CA LEU A 105 15.01 3.89 -1.18
C LEU A 105 16.07 4.59 -0.32
N GLY A 106 15.75 5.76 0.23
CA GLY A 106 16.65 6.50 1.13
C GLY A 106 17.09 5.70 2.37
N GLU A 107 16.26 4.78 2.86
CA GLU A 107 16.55 3.97 4.04
C GLU A 107 17.74 3.01 3.80
N GLU A 108 17.93 2.55 2.56
CA GLU A 108 19.09 1.73 2.17
C GLU A 108 20.41 2.53 2.18
N PHE A 109 20.33 3.86 2.32
CA PHE A 109 21.45 4.79 2.41
C PHE A 109 21.46 5.54 3.75
N GLY A 110 20.75 5.02 4.77
CA GLY A 110 20.79 5.55 6.14
C GLY A 110 19.85 6.72 6.42
N MET A 111 19.02 7.12 5.45
CA MET A 111 17.98 8.14 5.68
C MET A 111 16.81 7.57 6.49
N GLN A 112 16.01 8.45 7.08
CA GLN A 112 14.86 8.04 7.89
C GLN A 112 13.74 7.44 7.03
N PRO A 113 12.94 6.51 7.57
CA PRO A 113 11.75 6.00 6.89
C PRO A 113 10.83 7.12 6.40
N GLY A 114 10.35 7.01 5.17
CA GLY A 114 9.51 8.03 4.54
C GLY A 114 10.27 9.22 3.94
N SER A 115 11.60 9.23 3.97
CA SER A 115 12.38 10.26 3.25
C SER A 115 12.04 10.24 1.76
N TYR A 116 11.62 11.39 1.23
CA TYR A 116 11.14 11.53 -0.15
C TYR A 116 12.31 11.82 -1.10
N VAL A 117 12.83 10.79 -1.77
CA VAL A 117 14.08 10.81 -2.57
C VAL A 117 13.84 10.72 -4.08
N GLU A 118 12.76 11.33 -4.57
CA GLU A 118 12.35 11.24 -5.99
C GLU A 118 13.44 11.69 -6.96
N LYS A 119 13.98 12.90 -6.77
CA LYS A 119 14.96 13.46 -7.71
C LYS A 119 16.30 12.72 -7.67
N GLN A 120 16.72 12.27 -6.49
CA GLN A 120 17.92 11.45 -6.31
C GLN A 120 17.74 10.08 -6.96
N MET A 121 16.54 9.48 -6.85
CA MET A 121 16.22 8.20 -7.52
C MET A 121 16.30 8.34 -9.04
N VAL A 122 15.72 9.40 -9.62
CA VAL A 122 15.79 9.65 -11.07
C VAL A 122 17.23 9.91 -11.52
N GLY A 123 17.96 10.76 -10.80
CA GLY A 123 19.38 11.01 -11.03
C GLY A 123 20.23 9.74 -10.99
N SER A 124 19.94 8.85 -10.04
CA SER A 124 20.62 7.56 -9.92
C SER A 124 20.36 6.65 -11.11
N LEU A 125 19.12 6.57 -11.59
CA LEU A 125 18.79 5.78 -12.78
C LEU A 125 19.50 6.33 -14.03
N ARG A 126 19.59 7.66 -14.18
CA ARG A 126 20.38 8.27 -15.26
C ARG A 126 21.87 7.95 -15.15
N ALA A 127 22.43 8.05 -13.95
CA ALA A 127 23.82 7.68 -13.69
C ALA A 127 24.12 6.19 -13.94
N LEU A 128 23.12 5.32 -13.79
CA LEU A 128 23.20 3.89 -14.11
C LEU A 128 23.11 3.61 -15.62
N GLY A 129 22.72 4.59 -16.43
CA GLY A 129 22.70 4.51 -17.90
C GLY A 129 21.33 4.26 -18.53
N PHE A 130 20.22 4.51 -17.81
CA PHE A 130 18.89 4.49 -18.44
C PHE A 130 18.71 5.67 -19.39
N ASP A 131 18.19 5.41 -20.59
CA ASP A 131 17.96 6.44 -21.62
C ASP A 131 16.78 7.35 -21.25
N TYR A 132 15.69 6.74 -20.77
CA TYR A 132 14.51 7.46 -20.28
C TYR A 132 14.11 6.95 -18.89
N VAL A 133 13.64 7.87 -18.05
CA VAL A 133 13.13 7.61 -16.72
C VAL A 133 11.76 8.29 -16.61
N PHE A 134 10.72 7.45 -16.48
CA PHE A 134 9.34 7.88 -16.29
C PHE A 134 8.80 7.43 -14.93
N ASP A 135 7.65 8.00 -14.59
CA ASP A 135 6.97 7.74 -13.34
C ASP A 135 5.71 6.89 -13.54
N THR A 136 5.66 5.73 -12.91
CA THR A 136 4.49 4.83 -12.94
C THR A 136 3.22 5.51 -12.40
N THR A 137 3.33 6.61 -11.65
CA THR A 137 2.15 7.40 -11.25
C THR A 137 1.39 8.00 -12.45
N PHE A 138 2.03 8.19 -13.60
CA PHE A 138 1.37 8.51 -14.87
C PHE A 138 0.37 7.40 -15.25
N ALA A 139 0.84 6.16 -15.30
CA ALA A 139 -0.03 5.04 -15.62
C ALA A 139 -0.98 4.65 -14.48
N ALA A 140 -0.70 5.06 -13.24
CA ALA A 140 -1.70 4.98 -12.17
C ALA A 140 -2.89 5.89 -12.46
N ASP A 141 -2.66 7.07 -13.04
CA ASP A 141 -3.77 7.90 -13.53
C ASP A 141 -4.53 7.22 -14.67
N LEU A 142 -3.85 6.54 -15.61
CA LEU A 142 -4.53 5.71 -16.62
C LEU A 142 -5.41 4.63 -15.97
N THR A 143 -4.89 3.93 -14.95
CA THR A 143 -5.65 2.93 -14.21
C THR A 143 -6.90 3.52 -13.59
N ILE A 144 -6.83 4.72 -13.01
CA ILE A 144 -8.02 5.38 -12.45
C ILE A 144 -9.03 5.79 -13.52
N MET A 145 -8.56 6.27 -14.67
CA MET A 145 -9.45 6.63 -15.78
C MET A 145 -10.28 5.43 -16.24
N GLU A 146 -9.66 4.24 -16.35
CA GLU A 146 -10.35 3.01 -16.72
C GLU A 146 -11.16 2.41 -15.55
N GLU A 147 -10.56 2.20 -14.39
CA GLU A 147 -11.16 1.45 -13.27
C GLU A 147 -12.36 2.19 -12.65
N ALA A 148 -12.32 3.53 -12.60
CA ALA A 148 -13.46 4.32 -12.16
C ALA A 148 -14.58 4.36 -13.22
N SER A 149 -14.23 4.33 -14.51
CA SER A 149 -15.21 4.24 -15.60
C SER A 149 -15.89 2.86 -15.60
N GLU A 150 -15.10 1.80 -15.42
CA GLU A 150 -15.56 0.42 -15.28
C GLU A 150 -16.52 0.28 -14.10
N LEU A 151 -16.18 0.86 -12.93
CA LEU A 151 -17.06 0.84 -11.76
C LEU A 151 -18.43 1.48 -12.06
N ILE A 152 -18.41 2.65 -12.69
CA ILE A 152 -19.65 3.35 -13.09
C ILE A 152 -20.45 2.51 -14.08
N GLU A 153 -19.81 1.94 -15.09
CA GLU A 153 -20.48 1.09 -16.08
C GLU A 153 -21.09 -0.14 -15.41
N ARG A 154 -20.35 -0.84 -14.54
CA ARG A 154 -20.84 -2.04 -13.85
C ARG A 154 -22.09 -1.75 -13.03
N ILE A 155 -22.10 -0.64 -12.30
CA ILE A 155 -23.25 -0.19 -11.51
C ILE A 155 -24.45 0.11 -12.42
N GLN A 156 -24.24 0.87 -13.50
CA GLN A 156 -25.33 1.30 -14.38
C GLN A 156 -25.92 0.16 -15.21
N THR A 157 -25.09 -0.82 -15.58
CA THR A 157 -25.48 -1.96 -16.43
C THR A 157 -25.75 -3.24 -15.65
N LYS A 158 -25.65 -3.20 -14.31
CA LYS A 158 -25.87 -4.34 -13.39
C LYS A 158 -24.95 -5.54 -13.65
N GLN A 159 -23.69 -5.25 -13.94
CA GLN A 159 -22.62 -6.26 -13.97
C GLN A 159 -22.27 -6.74 -12.54
N PRO A 160 -21.49 -7.82 -12.38
CA PRO A 160 -21.13 -8.34 -11.06
C PRO A 160 -20.47 -7.29 -10.16
N LEU A 161 -21.02 -7.16 -8.94
CA LEU A 161 -20.49 -6.36 -7.82
C LEU A 161 -20.29 -7.25 -6.58
N PRO A 162 -19.39 -6.88 -5.65
CA PRO A 162 -18.48 -5.72 -5.69
C PRO A 162 -17.47 -5.81 -6.84
N GLN A 163 -17.04 -4.68 -7.40
CA GLN A 163 -15.83 -4.64 -8.22
C GLN A 163 -14.61 -4.70 -7.29
N PHE A 164 -13.70 -5.65 -7.50
CA PHE A 164 -12.42 -5.71 -6.80
C PHE A 164 -11.34 -5.05 -7.62
N THR A 165 -10.46 -4.29 -6.98
CA THR A 165 -9.25 -3.75 -7.65
C THR A 165 -8.35 -4.89 -8.13
N SER A 166 -7.62 -4.66 -9.22
CA SER A 166 -6.79 -5.66 -9.90
C SER A 166 -5.27 -5.37 -9.87
N CYS A 167 -4.86 -4.18 -9.42
CA CYS A 167 -3.49 -3.70 -9.58
C CYS A 167 -2.43 -4.46 -8.75
N CYS A 168 -2.85 -5.22 -7.73
CA CYS A 168 -1.99 -6.04 -6.87
C CYS A 168 -1.91 -7.49 -7.42
N PRO A 169 -0.79 -7.90 -8.07
CA PRO A 169 -0.71 -9.21 -8.71
C PRO A 169 -0.75 -10.38 -7.73
N ALA A 170 -0.31 -10.17 -6.49
CA ALA A 170 -0.41 -11.18 -5.45
C ALA A 170 -1.87 -11.40 -4.99
N TRP A 171 -2.70 -10.36 -5.00
CA TRP A 171 -4.14 -10.47 -4.75
C TRP A 171 -4.82 -11.20 -5.91
N VAL A 172 -4.54 -10.80 -7.15
CA VAL A 172 -5.09 -11.46 -8.33
C VAL A 172 -4.76 -12.96 -8.31
N LYS A 173 -3.48 -13.32 -8.11
CA LYS A 173 -3.09 -14.74 -8.05
C LYS A 173 -3.73 -15.48 -6.87
N PHE A 174 -3.95 -14.79 -5.74
CA PHE A 174 -4.67 -15.36 -4.60
C PHE A 174 -6.13 -15.64 -4.96
N ALA A 175 -6.83 -14.71 -5.62
CA ALA A 175 -8.20 -14.91 -6.09
C ALA A 175 -8.29 -16.02 -7.15
N GLU A 176 -7.39 -16.04 -8.14
CA GLU A 176 -7.32 -17.11 -9.16
C GLU A 176 -7.17 -18.51 -8.55
N THR A 177 -6.50 -18.61 -7.39
CA THR A 177 -6.21 -19.88 -6.71
C THR A 177 -7.28 -20.27 -5.70
N TYR A 178 -7.80 -19.30 -4.93
CA TYR A 178 -8.64 -19.57 -3.76
C TYR A 178 -10.10 -19.12 -3.92
N TYR A 179 -10.38 -18.17 -4.80
CA TYR A 179 -11.69 -17.56 -5.01
C TYR A 179 -11.99 -17.39 -6.51
N PRO A 180 -11.86 -18.45 -7.34
CA PRO A 180 -12.04 -18.34 -8.78
C PRO A 180 -13.45 -17.86 -9.18
N GLU A 181 -14.45 -18.04 -8.32
CA GLU A 181 -15.80 -17.53 -8.50
C GLU A 181 -15.89 -16.00 -8.46
N LEU A 182 -14.89 -15.31 -7.89
CA LEU A 182 -14.82 -13.85 -7.83
C LEU A 182 -14.07 -13.24 -9.03
N LEU A 183 -13.53 -14.04 -9.96
CA LEU A 183 -12.82 -13.49 -11.12
C LEU A 183 -13.68 -12.54 -11.98
N PRO A 184 -14.98 -12.79 -12.23
CA PRO A 184 -15.85 -11.82 -12.91
C PRO A 184 -16.01 -10.49 -12.16
N ASN A 185 -15.76 -10.49 -10.85
CA ASN A 185 -15.83 -9.31 -9.99
C ASN A 185 -14.52 -8.52 -9.97
N ILE A 186 -13.40 -9.06 -10.43
CA ILE A 186 -12.14 -8.31 -10.50
C ILE A 186 -12.20 -7.34 -11.69
N SER A 187 -11.77 -6.10 -11.45
CA SER A 187 -11.56 -5.05 -12.45
C SER A 187 -10.72 -5.59 -13.61
N THR A 188 -11.17 -5.34 -14.84
CA THR A 188 -10.44 -5.74 -16.04
C THR A 188 -9.28 -4.80 -16.34
N SER A 189 -9.31 -3.59 -15.77
CA SER A 189 -8.22 -2.63 -15.86
C SER A 189 -6.89 -3.27 -15.44
N LYS A 190 -5.85 -3.19 -16.26
CA LYS A 190 -4.50 -3.64 -15.90
C LYS A 190 -3.90 -2.82 -14.76
N SER A 191 -2.86 -3.36 -14.13
CA SER A 191 -2.10 -2.58 -13.16
C SER A 191 -1.35 -1.41 -13.83
N PRO A 192 -0.93 -0.39 -13.05
CA PRO A 192 -0.18 0.74 -13.60
C PRO A 192 1.06 0.32 -14.40
N ILE A 193 1.82 -0.70 -13.96
CA ILE A 193 2.99 -1.19 -14.71
C ILE A 193 2.57 -1.81 -16.05
N SER A 194 1.50 -2.60 -16.03
CA SER A 194 1.00 -3.34 -17.20
C SER A 194 0.18 -2.47 -18.15
N MET A 195 -0.27 -1.28 -17.73
CA MET A 195 -0.75 -0.22 -18.60
C MET A 195 0.40 0.62 -19.17
N PHE A 196 1.43 0.89 -18.35
CA PHE A 196 2.50 1.78 -18.79
C PHE A 196 3.35 1.16 -19.88
N ALA A 197 3.76 -0.10 -19.69
CA ALA A 197 4.67 -0.77 -20.61
C ALA A 197 4.14 -0.84 -22.07
N PRO A 198 2.87 -1.22 -22.33
CA PRO A 198 2.35 -1.15 -23.69
C PRO A 198 2.18 0.30 -24.18
N THR A 199 1.83 1.26 -23.33
CA THR A 199 1.81 2.70 -23.70
C THR A 199 3.19 3.18 -24.16
N VAL A 200 4.25 2.74 -23.47
CA VAL A 200 5.65 3.05 -23.81
C VAL A 200 6.03 2.43 -25.16
N LYS A 201 5.71 1.15 -25.37
CA LYS A 201 6.05 0.43 -26.61
C LYS A 201 5.18 0.78 -27.82
N THR A 202 4.11 1.56 -27.63
CA THR A 202 3.20 1.98 -28.72
C THR A 202 3.24 3.49 -28.90
N TRP A 203 2.42 4.22 -28.14
CA TRP A 203 2.26 5.67 -28.28
C TRP A 203 3.56 6.45 -28.11
N PHE A 204 4.34 6.16 -27.06
CA PHE A 204 5.62 6.84 -26.83
C PHE A 204 6.64 6.51 -27.93
N ALA A 205 6.75 5.23 -28.31
CA ALA A 205 7.66 4.79 -29.37
C ALA A 205 7.37 5.53 -30.69
N GLU A 206 6.10 5.70 -31.04
CA GLU A 206 5.69 6.48 -32.22
C GLU A 206 6.11 7.95 -32.09
N LYS A 207 5.84 8.58 -30.93
CA LYS A 207 6.16 9.99 -30.68
C LYS A 207 7.65 10.30 -30.77
N GLU A 208 8.48 9.42 -30.24
CA GLU A 208 9.94 9.55 -30.27
C GLU A 208 10.59 8.95 -31.52
N SER A 209 9.79 8.40 -32.45
CA SER A 209 10.29 7.70 -33.64
C SER A 209 11.26 6.56 -33.33
N LEU A 210 10.97 5.80 -32.26
CA LEU A 210 11.73 4.63 -31.81
C LEU A 210 11.11 3.33 -32.34
N ASP A 211 11.95 2.33 -32.58
CA ASP A 211 11.47 0.99 -32.88
C ASP A 211 11.10 0.26 -31.58
N ALA A 212 9.85 -0.17 -31.44
CA ALA A 212 9.36 -0.85 -30.23
C ALA A 212 10.12 -2.15 -29.91
N ASP A 213 10.76 -2.80 -30.89
CA ASP A 213 11.57 -4.03 -30.69
C ASP A 213 12.92 -3.72 -30.01
N ASP A 214 13.34 -2.45 -30.05
CA ASP A 214 14.56 -1.95 -29.43
C ASP A 214 14.31 -1.29 -28.08
N ILE A 215 13.05 -1.09 -27.71
CA ILE A 215 12.68 -0.58 -26.38
C ILE A 215 12.69 -1.71 -25.35
N TYR A 216 13.44 -1.51 -24.27
CA TYR A 216 13.51 -2.40 -23.12
C TYR A 216 12.99 -1.71 -21.86
N VAL A 217 11.80 -2.08 -21.41
CA VAL A 217 11.10 -1.46 -20.28
C VAL A 217 11.45 -2.17 -18.97
N VAL A 218 11.89 -1.39 -17.99
CA VAL A 218 12.27 -1.87 -16.66
C VAL A 218 11.43 -1.20 -15.58
N ALA A 219 10.61 -1.98 -14.88
CA ALA A 219 9.84 -1.49 -13.76
C ALA A 219 10.67 -1.51 -12.46
N ILE A 220 10.93 -0.32 -11.90
CA ILE A 220 11.53 -0.15 -10.58
C ILE A 220 10.41 -0.11 -9.54
N THR A 221 10.30 -1.11 -8.67
CA THR A 221 9.06 -1.34 -7.91
C THR A 221 9.28 -1.92 -6.51
N PRO A 222 8.40 -1.64 -5.52
CA PRO A 222 8.52 -2.22 -4.17
C PRO A 222 8.16 -3.71 -4.08
N CYS A 223 7.80 -4.36 -5.19
CA CYS A 223 7.04 -5.61 -5.17
C CYS A 223 7.72 -6.74 -5.98
N THR A 224 7.94 -7.88 -5.35
CA THR A 224 8.45 -9.09 -6.03
C THR A 224 7.38 -9.75 -6.91
N ALA A 225 6.09 -9.64 -6.57
CA ALA A 225 5.02 -10.24 -7.36
C ALA A 225 4.86 -9.58 -8.75
N LYS A 226 5.39 -8.36 -8.95
CA LYS A 226 5.47 -7.74 -10.28
C LYS A 226 6.38 -8.54 -11.23
N LYS A 227 7.40 -9.26 -10.74
CA LYS A 227 8.22 -10.16 -11.56
C LYS A 227 7.38 -11.30 -12.16
N PHE A 228 6.39 -11.80 -11.41
CA PHE A 228 5.44 -12.78 -11.93
C PHE A 228 4.43 -12.15 -12.90
N GLU A 229 3.93 -10.95 -12.58
CA GLU A 229 2.94 -10.28 -13.43
C GLU A 229 3.45 -10.07 -14.84
N ILE A 230 4.65 -9.53 -15.02
CA ILE A 230 5.24 -9.25 -16.35
C ILE A 230 5.60 -10.51 -17.14
N MET A 231 5.35 -11.71 -16.59
CA MET A 231 5.56 -12.99 -17.26
C MET A 231 4.24 -13.65 -17.69
N ARG A 232 3.09 -13.03 -17.38
CA ARG A 232 1.77 -13.51 -17.81
C ARG A 232 1.69 -13.45 -19.33
N GLU A 233 1.19 -14.52 -19.95
CA GLU A 233 1.23 -14.68 -21.42
C GLU A 233 0.33 -13.64 -22.11
N GLU A 234 -0.78 -13.30 -21.47
CA GLU A 234 -1.74 -12.30 -21.93
C GLU A 234 -1.23 -10.85 -21.85
N LEU A 235 -0.10 -10.57 -21.20
CA LEU A 235 0.47 -9.21 -21.12
C LEU A 235 1.49 -8.95 -22.23
N SER A 236 1.01 -9.09 -23.47
CA SER A 236 1.80 -8.96 -24.71
C SER A 236 1.12 -8.04 -25.74
N ASP A 237 0.33 -7.08 -25.27
CA ASP A 237 -0.62 -6.37 -26.12
C ASP A 237 0.01 -5.33 -27.04
N ALA A 238 1.19 -4.78 -26.70
CA ALA A 238 1.93 -3.94 -27.63
C ALA A 238 2.37 -4.71 -28.88
N ALA A 239 2.85 -5.95 -28.71
CA ALA A 239 3.23 -6.79 -29.83
C ALA A 239 2.01 -7.15 -30.70
N ASN A 240 0.87 -7.44 -30.07
CA ASN A 240 -0.38 -7.74 -30.77
C ASN A 240 -0.88 -6.52 -31.57
N TYR A 241 -0.88 -5.34 -30.95
CA TYR A 241 -1.30 -4.08 -31.59
C TYR A 241 -0.43 -3.72 -32.79
N LEU A 242 0.89 -3.95 -32.70
CA LEU A 242 1.85 -3.63 -33.75
C LEU A 242 1.97 -4.72 -34.83
N ASP A 243 1.22 -5.83 -34.74
CA ASP A 243 1.35 -7.02 -35.59
C ASP A 243 2.80 -7.55 -35.66
N ARG A 244 3.42 -7.70 -34.48
CA ARG A 244 4.83 -8.10 -34.30
C ARG A 244 4.95 -9.49 -33.68
N LYS A 245 6.20 -9.94 -33.54
CA LYS A 245 6.49 -11.19 -32.84
C LYS A 245 6.01 -11.10 -31.39
N PRO A 246 5.39 -12.15 -30.84
CA PRO A 246 4.99 -12.17 -29.44
C PRO A 246 6.14 -11.82 -28.50
N GLY A 247 5.88 -10.90 -27.59
CA GLY A 247 6.83 -10.41 -26.61
C GLY A 247 6.11 -9.79 -25.42
N GLN A 248 6.74 -9.84 -24.25
CA GLN A 248 6.18 -9.24 -23.04
C GLN A 248 6.20 -7.71 -23.13
N ASP A 249 5.14 -7.07 -22.65
CA ASP A 249 5.05 -5.61 -22.68
C ASP A 249 6.14 -4.97 -21.80
N CYS A 250 6.30 -5.47 -20.57
CA CYS A 250 7.35 -5.05 -19.64
C CYS A 250 8.47 -6.10 -19.60
N ASP A 251 9.71 -5.69 -19.88
CA ASP A 251 10.78 -6.64 -20.06
C ASP A 251 11.36 -7.13 -18.75
N ARG A 252 11.49 -6.27 -17.73
CA ARG A 252 12.10 -6.68 -16.46
C ARG A 252 11.62 -5.87 -15.25
N VAL A 253 11.79 -6.42 -14.06
CA VAL A 253 11.44 -5.78 -12.80
C VAL A 253 12.67 -5.75 -11.89
N VAL A 254 12.97 -4.59 -11.34
CA VAL A 254 14.04 -4.37 -10.35
C VAL A 254 13.39 -3.86 -9.06
N THR A 255 13.58 -4.57 -7.95
CA THR A 255 13.04 -4.13 -6.65
C THR A 255 13.78 -2.92 -6.10
N THR A 256 13.21 -2.25 -5.09
CA THR A 256 13.90 -1.19 -4.32
C THR A 256 15.26 -1.66 -3.78
N ARG A 257 15.33 -2.86 -3.19
CA ARG A 257 16.60 -3.40 -2.68
C ARG A 257 17.57 -3.80 -3.79
N GLU A 258 17.08 -4.26 -4.94
CA GLU A 258 17.92 -4.51 -6.11
C GLU A 258 18.52 -3.21 -6.64
N LEU A 259 17.71 -2.15 -6.75
CA LEU A 259 18.21 -0.83 -7.15
C LEU A 259 19.28 -0.33 -6.18
N ALA A 260 19.04 -0.40 -4.88
CA ALA A 260 20.04 -0.03 -3.87
C ALA A 260 21.33 -0.87 -4.01
N SER A 261 21.19 -2.18 -4.24
CA SER A 261 22.34 -3.08 -4.45
C SER A 261 23.12 -2.71 -5.72
N TRP A 262 22.43 -2.38 -6.81
CA TRP A 262 23.03 -1.94 -8.06
C TRP A 262 23.77 -0.60 -7.89
N MET A 263 23.14 0.38 -7.25
CA MET A 263 23.77 1.66 -6.94
C MET A 263 25.06 1.48 -6.12
N ARG A 264 25.03 0.67 -5.05
CA ARG A 264 26.23 0.35 -4.27
C ARG A 264 27.31 -0.34 -5.11
N ALA A 265 26.93 -1.26 -5.99
CA ALA A 265 27.88 -1.93 -6.89
C ALA A 265 28.56 -0.96 -7.87
N CYS A 266 27.90 0.15 -8.21
CA CYS A 266 28.42 1.22 -9.05
C CYS A 266 29.03 2.39 -8.24
N ASN A 267 29.15 2.26 -6.91
CA ASN A 267 29.59 3.33 -6.00
C ASN A 267 28.76 4.63 -6.13
N LEU A 268 27.46 4.50 -6.37
CA LEU A 268 26.50 5.61 -6.35
C LEU A 268 25.86 5.74 -4.97
N ASP A 269 25.77 6.97 -4.50
CA ASP A 269 25.17 7.33 -3.22
C ASP A 269 24.12 8.42 -3.41
N LEU A 270 22.95 8.25 -2.78
CA LEU A 270 21.83 9.20 -2.92
C LEU A 270 22.16 10.62 -2.43
N GLU A 271 23.09 10.78 -1.48
CA GLU A 271 23.46 12.11 -0.98
C GLU A 271 24.33 12.88 -1.97
N SER A 272 24.98 12.18 -2.91
CA SER A 272 25.98 12.79 -3.82
C SER A 272 25.59 12.74 -5.29
N VAL A 273 24.57 11.95 -5.66
CA VAL A 273 24.09 11.86 -7.03
C VAL A 273 23.49 13.20 -7.49
N GLU A 274 23.73 13.55 -8.74
CA GLU A 274 23.08 14.71 -9.35
C GLU A 274 21.57 14.46 -9.43
N GLU A 275 20.79 15.30 -8.74
CA GLU A 275 19.34 15.27 -8.81
C GLU A 275 18.84 15.51 -10.24
N SER A 276 17.80 14.78 -10.65
CA SER A 276 17.21 14.94 -11.98
C SER A 276 15.69 14.84 -11.92
N ASP A 277 15.02 15.43 -12.91
CA ASP A 277 13.58 15.34 -13.10
C ASP A 277 13.24 14.21 -14.09
N TYR A 278 12.01 13.71 -14.03
CA TYR A 278 11.49 12.73 -15.00
C TYR A 278 11.46 13.29 -16.42
N ASP A 279 11.48 12.40 -17.41
CA ASP A 279 11.37 12.77 -18.81
C ASP A 279 9.98 13.35 -19.15
N SER A 280 9.96 14.36 -20.02
CA SER A 280 8.84 15.31 -20.11
C SER A 280 7.59 14.82 -20.87
N LEU A 281 7.70 13.77 -21.68
CA LEU A 281 6.58 13.27 -22.49
C LEU A 281 5.55 12.49 -21.66
N MET A 282 6.03 11.71 -20.69
CA MET A 282 5.20 10.97 -19.73
C MET A 282 5.69 11.26 -18.31
N PRO A 283 5.52 12.51 -17.83
CA PRO A 283 6.10 12.96 -16.57
C PRO A 283 5.37 12.37 -15.37
N ARG A 284 5.79 12.78 -14.17
CA ARG A 284 5.13 12.48 -12.90
C ARG A 284 3.60 12.72 -12.98
N GLY A 285 2.82 11.72 -12.59
CA GLY A 285 1.36 11.78 -12.53
C GLY A 285 0.80 12.66 -11.41
N SER A 286 -0.52 12.56 -11.23
CA SER A 286 -1.28 13.32 -10.24
C SER A 286 -1.07 12.82 -8.80
N GLY A 287 -1.57 13.58 -7.84
CA GLY A 287 -1.61 13.17 -6.42
C GLY A 287 -2.39 11.88 -6.17
N ALA A 288 -3.47 11.66 -6.92
CA ALA A 288 -4.20 10.41 -6.92
C ALA A 288 -3.29 9.24 -7.33
N GLY A 289 -2.45 9.40 -8.36
CA GLY A 289 -1.47 8.38 -8.74
C GLY A 289 -0.37 8.15 -7.70
N ILE A 290 0.04 9.18 -6.95
CA ILE A 290 1.09 9.07 -5.91
C ILE A 290 0.62 8.22 -4.72
N ILE A 291 -0.63 8.38 -4.29
CA ILE A 291 -1.16 7.68 -3.11
C ILE A 291 -1.42 6.19 -3.34
N PHE A 292 -1.34 5.67 -4.58
CA PHE A 292 -1.44 4.23 -4.90
C PHE A 292 -0.52 3.34 -4.06
N GLY A 293 0.59 3.90 -3.58
CA GLY A 293 1.50 3.18 -2.71
C GLY A 293 0.87 2.74 -1.37
N ASN A 294 -0.15 3.46 -0.92
CA ASN A 294 -0.79 3.29 0.38
C ASN A 294 -2.03 2.40 0.27
N THR A 295 -2.31 1.62 1.30
CA THR A 295 -3.64 1.01 1.47
C THR A 295 -4.71 2.10 1.54
N GLY A 296 -5.73 1.98 0.68
CA GLY A 296 -6.82 2.94 0.51
C GLY A 296 -6.53 4.05 -0.51
N GLY A 297 -5.31 4.12 -1.03
CA GLY A 297 -4.95 5.14 -2.00
C GLY A 297 -5.60 4.92 -3.37
N VAL A 298 -5.75 3.66 -3.81
CA VAL A 298 -6.43 3.33 -5.07
C VAL A 298 -7.92 3.63 -4.95
N MET A 299 -8.53 3.22 -3.83
CA MET A 299 -9.90 3.52 -3.46
C MET A 299 -10.18 5.03 -3.49
N GLU A 300 -9.36 5.82 -2.79
CA GLU A 300 -9.51 7.26 -2.73
C GLU A 300 -9.36 7.89 -4.11
N ALA A 301 -8.35 7.49 -4.89
CA ALA A 301 -8.12 7.97 -6.24
C ALA A 301 -9.29 7.65 -7.20
N ALA A 302 -9.84 6.44 -7.13
CA ALA A 302 -10.99 6.03 -7.94
C ALA A 302 -12.25 6.82 -7.58
N ILE A 303 -12.51 7.02 -6.28
CA ILE A 303 -13.65 7.81 -5.81
C ILE A 303 -13.55 9.28 -6.28
N ARG A 304 -12.35 9.89 -6.20
CA ARG A 304 -12.12 11.26 -6.71
C ARG A 304 -12.56 11.41 -8.18
N SER A 305 -12.17 10.46 -9.03
CA SER A 305 -12.51 10.50 -10.46
C SER A 305 -13.94 10.07 -10.75
N ALA A 306 -14.47 9.04 -10.07
CA ALA A 306 -15.86 8.64 -10.20
C ALA A 306 -16.82 9.80 -9.84
N TYR A 307 -16.49 10.56 -8.79
CA TYR A 307 -17.23 11.76 -8.43
C TYR A 307 -17.28 12.76 -9.58
N TYR A 308 -16.13 13.08 -10.19
CA TYR A 308 -16.08 14.00 -11.33
C TYR A 308 -16.83 13.44 -12.55
N PHE A 309 -16.67 12.16 -12.87
CA PHE A 309 -17.32 11.56 -14.04
C PHE A 309 -18.85 11.60 -13.95
N LEU A 310 -19.41 11.37 -12.76
CA LEU A 310 -20.85 11.42 -12.52
C LEU A 310 -21.38 12.84 -12.37
N THR A 311 -20.65 13.72 -11.67
CA THR A 311 -21.16 15.04 -11.27
C THR A 311 -20.76 16.19 -12.19
N LYS A 312 -19.68 16.01 -12.95
CA LYS A 312 -18.94 17.06 -13.68
C LYS A 312 -18.47 18.20 -12.77
N LYS A 313 -18.32 17.93 -11.47
CA LYS A 313 -17.77 18.85 -10.47
C LYS A 313 -16.48 18.28 -9.90
N GLN A 314 -15.54 19.15 -9.56
CA GLN A 314 -14.29 18.75 -8.92
C GLN A 314 -14.58 18.20 -7.51
N PRO A 315 -13.92 17.10 -7.08
CA PRO A 315 -14.04 16.59 -5.72
C PRO A 315 -13.61 17.65 -4.71
N GLN A 316 -14.35 17.74 -3.60
CA GLN A 316 -14.05 18.66 -2.51
C GLN A 316 -12.98 18.09 -1.57
N GLU A 317 -12.54 18.89 -0.60
CA GLU A 317 -11.40 18.53 0.27
C GLU A 317 -11.61 17.23 1.06
N ASP A 318 -12.86 16.89 1.40
CA ASP A 318 -13.25 15.65 2.06
C ASP A 318 -13.02 14.40 1.18
N LEU A 319 -13.23 14.50 -0.13
CA LEU A 319 -12.92 13.45 -1.10
C LEU A 319 -11.43 13.42 -1.47
N LEU A 320 -10.77 14.59 -1.44
CA LEU A 320 -9.32 14.69 -1.57
C LEU A 320 -8.57 14.23 -0.30
N GLN A 321 -9.28 14.00 0.79
CA GLN A 321 -8.75 13.46 2.04
C GLN A 321 -9.75 12.48 2.62
N LEU A 322 -10.06 11.41 1.89
CA LEU A 322 -11.06 10.43 2.29
C LEU A 322 -10.60 9.60 3.50
N GLN A 323 -10.65 10.19 4.70
CA GLN A 323 -10.06 9.64 5.92
C GLN A 323 -10.57 8.24 6.26
N ALA A 324 -11.85 7.95 5.94
CA ALA A 324 -12.48 6.66 6.20
C ALA A 324 -11.77 5.47 5.53
N VAL A 325 -11.02 5.69 4.44
CA VAL A 325 -10.28 4.63 3.75
C VAL A 325 -8.78 4.63 4.05
N ARG A 326 -8.29 5.62 4.80
CA ARG A 326 -6.88 5.76 5.21
C ARG A 326 -6.57 4.98 6.50
N GLY A 327 -5.28 4.84 6.81
CA GLY A 327 -4.82 4.17 8.03
C GLY A 327 -4.53 2.67 7.87
N LEU A 328 -4.12 2.04 8.97
CA LEU A 328 -3.56 0.68 9.01
C LEU A 328 -4.53 -0.39 9.51
N GLU A 329 -5.80 -0.06 9.78
CA GLU A 329 -6.82 -1.06 10.09
C GLU A 329 -6.96 -2.06 8.92
N GLY A 330 -7.03 -3.35 9.25
CA GLY A 330 -6.96 -4.45 8.27
C GLY A 330 -8.08 -4.44 7.22
N VAL A 331 -9.28 -4.04 7.65
CA VAL A 331 -10.45 -3.80 6.83
C VAL A 331 -11.00 -2.44 7.24
N LYS A 332 -11.19 -1.55 6.25
CA LYS A 332 -11.82 -0.25 6.42
C LYS A 332 -13.03 -0.19 5.52
N THR A 333 -14.12 0.42 5.97
CA THR A 333 -15.35 0.56 5.17
C THR A 333 -15.80 2.01 5.17
N ALA A 334 -16.45 2.42 4.09
CA ALA A 334 -17.06 3.73 4.00
C ALA A 334 -18.35 3.64 3.18
N GLU A 335 -19.32 4.48 3.54
CA GLU A 335 -20.52 4.71 2.74
C GLU A 335 -20.51 6.17 2.31
N LEU A 336 -20.68 6.40 1.01
CA LEU A 336 -20.75 7.73 0.42
C LEU A 336 -21.88 7.77 -0.60
N THR A 337 -22.37 8.97 -0.90
CA THR A 337 -23.38 9.15 -1.94
C THR A 337 -22.84 10.13 -2.97
N ILE A 338 -22.73 9.67 -4.23
CA ILE A 338 -22.35 10.51 -5.36
C ILE A 338 -23.62 10.78 -6.17
N GLN A 339 -24.13 12.03 -6.10
CA GLN A 339 -25.47 12.38 -6.59
C GLN A 339 -26.59 11.55 -5.93
N GLU A 340 -27.24 10.67 -6.67
CA GLU A 340 -28.30 9.77 -6.20
C GLU A 340 -27.79 8.32 -6.09
N LEU A 341 -26.50 8.09 -6.33
CA LEU A 341 -25.89 6.77 -6.28
C LEU A 341 -25.25 6.54 -4.90
N PRO A 342 -25.86 5.69 -4.04
CA PRO A 342 -25.19 5.23 -2.83
C PRO A 342 -24.05 4.28 -3.23
N LEU A 343 -22.89 4.48 -2.62
CA LEU A 343 -21.71 3.63 -2.78
C LEU A 343 -21.27 3.15 -1.41
N LYS A 344 -21.14 1.84 -1.28
CA LYS A 344 -20.54 1.17 -0.13
C LYS A 344 -19.22 0.55 -0.55
N VAL A 345 -18.14 1.00 0.08
CA VAL A 345 -16.78 0.63 -0.31
C VAL A 345 -16.02 -0.02 0.84
N ALA A 346 -15.07 -0.89 0.50
CA ALA A 346 -14.14 -1.47 1.46
C ALA A 346 -12.70 -1.40 0.98
N VAL A 347 -11.77 -1.26 1.93
CA VAL A 347 -10.34 -1.35 1.70
C VAL A 347 -9.78 -2.43 2.60
N VAL A 348 -9.13 -3.41 1.99
CA VAL A 348 -8.57 -4.56 2.68
C VAL A 348 -7.08 -4.64 2.37
N HIS A 349 -6.25 -4.75 3.40
CA HIS A 349 -4.84 -5.07 3.23
C HIS A 349 -4.44 -6.30 4.06
N GLY A 350 -3.63 -7.18 3.47
CA GLY A 350 -3.37 -8.52 3.99
C GLY A 350 -4.39 -9.53 3.47
N THR A 351 -3.93 -10.60 2.81
CA THR A 351 -4.82 -11.64 2.27
C THR A 351 -5.51 -12.48 3.35
N ASP A 352 -4.98 -12.51 4.58
CA ASP A 352 -5.72 -13.04 5.73
C ASP A 352 -6.97 -12.21 6.06
N HIS A 353 -6.86 -10.87 6.05
CA HIS A 353 -8.02 -9.99 6.18
C HIS A 353 -8.97 -10.14 4.99
N ALA A 354 -8.45 -10.30 3.77
CA ALA A 354 -9.28 -10.56 2.59
C ALA A 354 -10.09 -11.85 2.74
N ARG A 355 -9.46 -12.96 3.15
CA ARG A 355 -10.16 -14.23 3.40
C ARG A 355 -11.28 -14.07 4.43
N LYS A 356 -11.01 -13.38 5.54
CA LYS A 356 -12.00 -13.10 6.61
C LYS A 356 -13.13 -12.20 6.13
N PHE A 357 -12.80 -11.14 5.39
CA PHE A 357 -13.77 -10.20 4.81
C PHE A 357 -14.69 -10.91 3.81
N LEU A 358 -14.12 -11.69 2.88
CA LEU A 358 -14.88 -12.45 1.90
C LEU A 358 -15.81 -13.48 2.55
N HIS A 359 -15.37 -14.14 3.61
CA HIS A 359 -16.24 -15.02 4.38
C HIS A 359 -17.38 -14.25 5.06
N HIS A 360 -17.07 -13.12 5.71
CA HIS A 360 -18.07 -12.28 6.38
C HIS A 360 -19.14 -11.78 5.42
N ILE A 361 -18.78 -11.24 4.25
CA ILE A 361 -19.77 -10.73 3.29
C ILE A 361 -20.61 -11.87 2.68
N LYS A 362 -20.03 -13.07 2.51
CA LYS A 362 -20.74 -14.26 2.03
C LYS A 362 -21.77 -14.75 3.04
N GLU A 363 -21.44 -14.79 4.32
CA GLU A 363 -22.35 -15.24 5.40
C GLU A 363 -23.41 -14.20 5.75
N SER A 364 -23.04 -12.92 5.81
CA SER A 364 -23.96 -11.83 6.18
C SER A 364 -24.88 -11.39 5.05
N GLY A 365 -24.48 -11.62 3.79
CA GLY A 365 -25.14 -11.05 2.62
C GLY A 365 -24.98 -9.52 2.52
N GLU A 366 -23.98 -8.96 3.20
CA GLU A 366 -23.69 -7.53 3.18
C GLU A 366 -23.19 -7.09 1.79
N HIS A 367 -23.81 -6.04 1.25
CA HIS A 367 -23.52 -5.52 -0.08
C HIS A 367 -22.33 -4.54 -0.05
N PHE A 368 -21.46 -4.64 -1.05
CA PHE A 368 -20.41 -3.68 -1.37
C PHE A 368 -20.37 -3.43 -2.88
N ASP A 369 -20.04 -2.20 -3.28
CA ASP A 369 -19.94 -1.80 -4.68
C ASP A 369 -18.49 -1.86 -5.18
N PHE A 370 -17.52 -1.45 -4.35
CA PHE A 370 -16.13 -1.39 -4.73
C PHE A 370 -15.21 -1.79 -3.57
N VAL A 371 -14.25 -2.67 -3.83
CA VAL A 371 -13.36 -3.22 -2.81
C VAL A 371 -11.90 -3.16 -3.28
N GLU A 372 -11.09 -2.36 -2.60
CA GLU A 372 -9.64 -2.39 -2.79
C GLU A 372 -9.04 -3.55 -2.00
N VAL A 373 -8.18 -4.36 -2.64
CA VAL A 373 -7.44 -5.42 -1.98
C VAL A 373 -5.95 -5.33 -2.27
N MET A 374 -5.16 -5.21 -1.20
CA MET A 374 -3.70 -5.21 -1.23
C MET A 374 -3.17 -6.39 -0.42
N THR A 375 -2.26 -7.20 -0.98
CA THR A 375 -1.70 -8.34 -0.21
C THR A 375 -0.80 -7.91 0.95
N CYS A 376 -0.05 -6.81 0.80
CA CYS A 376 0.98 -6.42 1.75
C CYS A 376 0.42 -5.48 2.84
N PRO A 377 0.79 -5.64 4.12
CA PRO A 377 0.25 -4.80 5.20
C PRO A 377 0.58 -3.30 5.01
N GLY A 378 -0.42 -2.44 4.93
CA GLY A 378 -0.23 -1.01 4.65
C GLY A 378 -0.12 -0.66 3.15
N GLY A 379 -0.21 -1.63 2.24
CA GLY A 379 -0.11 -1.42 0.78
C GLY A 379 1.29 -1.65 0.21
N CYS A 380 1.54 -1.12 -0.98
CA CYS A 380 2.79 -1.31 -1.71
C CYS A 380 4.03 -0.72 -0.99
N ILE A 381 3.85 0.26 -0.11
CA ILE A 381 4.91 0.80 0.77
C ILE A 381 5.62 -0.26 1.61
N SER A 382 5.02 -1.43 1.83
CA SER A 382 5.60 -2.57 2.56
C SER A 382 5.82 -3.81 1.69
N GLY A 383 5.81 -3.64 0.36
CA GLY A 383 5.96 -4.74 -0.60
C GLY A 383 7.20 -5.60 -0.37
N GLY A 384 7.17 -6.85 -0.86
CA GLY A 384 8.23 -7.85 -0.68
C GLY A 384 9.63 -7.47 -1.20
N GLY A 385 9.74 -6.38 -1.97
CA GLY A 385 10.98 -5.83 -2.52
C GLY A 385 11.50 -4.57 -1.82
N GLN A 386 10.82 -4.09 -0.76
CA GLN A 386 11.19 -2.89 -0.01
C GLN A 386 12.35 -3.09 0.97
N THR A 387 12.95 -2.01 1.43
CA THR A 387 13.98 -2.03 2.49
C THR A 387 13.52 -2.83 3.71
N LYS A 388 14.44 -3.65 4.25
CA LYS A 388 14.18 -4.51 5.41
C LYS A 388 14.45 -3.74 6.71
N HIS A 389 13.52 -3.85 7.66
CA HIS A 389 13.64 -3.30 9.01
C HIS A 389 13.51 -4.43 10.04
N ILE A 390 14.56 -5.25 10.16
CA ILE A 390 14.53 -6.45 11.01
C ILE A 390 14.67 -6.06 12.48
N GLY A 391 13.66 -6.39 13.29
CA GLY A 391 13.66 -6.09 14.73
C GLY A 391 13.17 -4.69 15.09
N GLU A 392 12.73 -3.90 14.11
CA GLU A 392 12.10 -2.61 14.32
C GLU A 392 10.57 -2.72 14.37
N ASP A 393 9.92 -1.68 14.86
CA ASP A 393 8.46 -1.55 14.74
C ASP A 393 8.08 -1.19 13.30
N MET A 394 7.68 -2.23 12.56
CA MET A 394 7.23 -2.10 11.17
C MET A 394 6.04 -1.15 10.99
N ASP A 395 5.17 -0.96 11.99
CA ASP A 395 4.03 -0.05 11.85
C ASP A 395 4.48 1.41 11.91
N THR A 396 5.49 1.74 12.72
CA THR A 396 6.12 3.06 12.69
C THR A 396 6.73 3.36 11.31
N VAL A 397 7.45 2.40 10.73
CA VAL A 397 8.02 2.51 9.37
C VAL A 397 6.91 2.70 8.32
N ARG A 398 5.84 1.88 8.39
CA ARG A 398 4.70 1.98 7.47
C ARG A 398 4.03 3.35 7.56
N LYS A 399 3.75 3.83 8.77
CA LYS A 399 3.13 5.15 8.99
C LYS A 399 3.97 6.27 8.39
N ALA A 400 5.29 6.25 8.58
CA ALA A 400 6.19 7.25 8.02
C ALA A 400 6.18 7.25 6.47
N ARG A 401 6.29 6.06 5.85
CA ARG A 401 6.20 5.92 4.39
C ARG A 401 4.83 6.34 3.84
N ILE A 402 3.75 5.97 4.52
CA ILE A 402 2.37 6.34 4.16
C ILE A 402 2.17 7.84 4.21
N GLN A 403 2.59 8.47 5.32
CA GLN A 403 2.45 9.91 5.53
C GLN A 403 3.18 10.68 4.44
N SER A 404 4.40 10.28 4.08
CA SER A 404 5.21 10.92 3.03
C SER A 404 4.48 11.00 1.67
N LEU A 405 3.78 9.93 1.26
CA LEU A 405 2.99 9.95 0.02
C LEU A 405 1.75 10.85 0.13
N TYR A 406 1.07 10.87 1.27
CA TYR A 406 -0.09 11.76 1.49
C TYR A 406 0.33 13.24 1.61
N ASP A 407 1.47 13.54 2.22
CA ASP A 407 2.04 14.89 2.29
C ASP A 407 2.41 15.39 0.88
N LYS A 408 2.91 14.49 0.03
CA LYS A 408 3.16 14.86 -1.36
C LYS A 408 1.88 15.12 -2.14
N ASP A 409 0.83 14.31 -1.97
CA ASP A 409 -0.48 14.57 -2.59
C ASP A 409 -1.09 15.90 -2.13
N SER A 410 -0.98 16.24 -0.84
CA SER A 410 -1.57 17.48 -0.31
C SER A 410 -0.86 18.77 -0.73
N THR A 411 0.40 18.68 -1.13
CA THR A 411 1.23 19.86 -1.48
C THR A 411 1.25 20.20 -2.97
N ILE A 412 0.69 19.35 -3.82
CA ILE A 412 0.70 19.55 -5.28
C ILE A 412 -0.66 20.01 -5.80
N THR A 413 -0.63 20.76 -6.91
CA THR A 413 -1.85 21.29 -7.52
C THR A 413 -2.63 20.23 -8.31
N LEU A 414 -1.92 19.37 -9.05
CA LEU A 414 -2.54 18.30 -9.82
C LEU A 414 -2.81 17.10 -8.91
N ARG A 415 -4.02 16.99 -8.36
CA ARG A 415 -4.41 15.97 -7.36
C ARG A 415 -5.32 14.87 -7.89
N ASN A 416 -5.96 15.06 -9.04
CA ASN A 416 -6.86 14.08 -9.62
C ASN A 416 -6.33 13.54 -10.95
N SER A 417 -6.56 12.26 -11.21
CA SER A 417 -6.12 11.60 -12.45
C SER A 417 -6.77 12.20 -13.70
N HIS A 418 -8.06 12.54 -13.63
CA HIS A 418 -8.80 13.14 -14.74
C HIS A 418 -8.41 14.59 -15.06
N ASP A 419 -7.70 15.26 -14.15
CA ASP A 419 -7.16 16.61 -14.36
C ASP A 419 -5.78 16.59 -15.02
N ASN A 420 -5.16 15.42 -15.17
CA ASN A 420 -3.80 15.32 -15.69
C ASN A 420 -3.79 15.61 -17.20
N PRO A 421 -3.18 16.72 -17.65
CA PRO A 421 -3.24 17.13 -19.06
C PRO A 421 -2.53 16.15 -19.98
N HIS A 422 -1.49 15.45 -19.51
CA HIS A 422 -0.79 14.45 -20.32
C HIS A 422 -1.61 13.17 -20.47
N ILE A 423 -2.46 12.86 -19.49
CA ILE A 423 -3.42 11.76 -19.59
C ILE A 423 -4.51 12.11 -20.58
N GLN A 424 -5.06 13.32 -20.49
CA GLN A 424 -6.02 13.83 -21.48
C GLN A 424 -5.44 13.76 -22.90
N GLN A 425 -4.17 14.14 -23.07
CA GLN A 425 -3.47 14.07 -24.34
C GLN A 425 -3.38 12.65 -24.89
N VAL A 426 -2.93 11.65 -24.11
CA VAL A 426 -2.82 10.27 -24.62
C VAL A 426 -4.19 9.67 -24.94
N TYR A 427 -5.24 10.02 -24.21
CA TYR A 427 -6.60 9.66 -24.63
C TYR A 427 -7.01 10.37 -25.91
N GLU A 428 -6.83 11.69 -26.04
CA GLU A 428 -7.21 12.43 -27.25
C GLU A 428 -6.50 11.93 -28.51
N GLU A 429 -5.20 11.65 -28.40
CA GLU A 429 -4.36 11.30 -29.54
C GLU A 429 -4.34 9.81 -29.87
N PHE A 430 -4.59 8.93 -28.89
CA PHE A 430 -4.37 7.49 -29.03
C PHE A 430 -5.56 6.67 -28.57
N TYR A 431 -5.85 6.61 -27.27
CA TYR A 431 -6.88 5.70 -26.73
C TYR A 431 -8.32 6.13 -27.01
N GLY A 432 -8.56 7.37 -27.43
CA GLY A 432 -9.88 7.98 -27.58
C GLY A 432 -10.51 8.36 -26.24
N LYS A 433 -11.10 7.38 -25.54
CA LYS A 433 -11.77 7.56 -24.24
C LYS A 433 -11.57 6.31 -23.38
N PRO A 434 -11.78 6.40 -22.05
CA PRO A 434 -11.85 5.20 -21.22
C PRO A 434 -12.90 4.23 -21.75
N LEU A 435 -12.60 2.93 -21.66
CA LEU A 435 -13.41 1.83 -22.18
C LEU A 435 -13.70 1.92 -23.69
N SER A 436 -12.80 2.50 -24.48
CA SER A 436 -12.84 2.36 -25.94
C SER A 436 -12.26 1.01 -26.37
N ASP A 437 -12.57 0.55 -27.59
CA ASP A 437 -12.01 -0.70 -28.13
C ASP A 437 -10.47 -0.76 -28.03
N LEU A 438 -9.78 0.36 -28.29
CA LEU A 438 -8.32 0.41 -28.21
C LEU A 438 -7.81 0.48 -26.77
N ALA A 439 -8.51 1.22 -25.91
CA ALA A 439 -8.20 1.26 -24.48
C ALA A 439 -8.38 -0.12 -23.85
N GLU A 440 -9.49 -0.82 -24.15
CA GLU A 440 -9.71 -2.19 -23.71
C GLU A 440 -8.62 -3.15 -24.22
N ALA A 441 -8.26 -3.06 -25.50
CA ALA A 441 -7.24 -3.92 -26.09
C ALA A 441 -5.84 -3.76 -25.45
N LEU A 442 -5.45 -2.55 -25.06
CA LEU A 442 -4.10 -2.27 -24.55
C LEU A 442 -4.03 -2.12 -23.03
N LEU A 443 -5.11 -1.69 -22.37
CA LEU A 443 -5.15 -1.32 -20.96
C LEU A 443 -5.99 -2.29 -20.11
N HIS A 444 -6.71 -3.24 -20.70
CA HIS A 444 -7.51 -4.23 -19.97
C HIS A 444 -7.01 -5.65 -20.18
N THR A 445 -7.30 -6.53 -19.24
CA THR A 445 -6.95 -7.95 -19.25
C THR A 445 -8.06 -8.78 -18.63
N ASN A 446 -7.97 -10.09 -18.78
CA ASN A 446 -8.82 -11.06 -18.09
C ASN A 446 -7.97 -11.98 -17.21
N TYR A 447 -8.63 -12.68 -16.28
CA TYR A 447 -8.00 -13.57 -15.32
C TYR A 447 -8.63 -14.96 -15.41
N GLU A 448 -7.82 -15.99 -15.18
CA GLU A 448 -8.25 -17.39 -15.30
C GLU A 448 -8.05 -18.15 -13.99
N ALA A 449 -8.98 -19.06 -13.70
CA ALA A 449 -8.93 -19.91 -12.53
C ALA A 449 -7.71 -20.85 -12.60
N ARG A 450 -6.98 -20.95 -11.49
CA ARG A 450 -5.81 -21.83 -11.36
C ARG A 450 -6.20 -23.11 -10.64
N ASN A 451 -5.87 -24.25 -11.24
CA ASN A 451 -6.09 -25.58 -10.65
C ASN A 451 -4.89 -26.08 -9.83
N ASP A 452 -4.06 -25.15 -9.32
CA ASP A 452 -2.80 -25.47 -8.66
C ASP A 452 -2.99 -26.28 -7.37
N LEU A 453 -4.11 -26.09 -6.66
CA LEU A 453 -4.42 -26.78 -5.40
C LEU A 453 -4.70 -28.28 -5.57
N GLN A 454 -5.16 -28.70 -6.76
CA GLN A 454 -5.61 -30.08 -7.04
C GLN A 454 -6.70 -30.59 -6.07
N GLU A 455 -7.43 -29.67 -5.43
CA GLU A 455 -8.61 -29.92 -4.61
C GLU A 455 -9.48 -28.66 -4.52
N ASP A 456 -10.68 -28.79 -3.95
CA ASP A 456 -11.64 -27.70 -3.82
C ASP A 456 -11.11 -26.59 -2.87
N PRO A 457 -10.95 -25.34 -3.36
CA PRO A 457 -10.45 -24.24 -2.55
C PRO A 457 -11.33 -23.89 -1.34
N SER A 458 -12.64 -24.20 -1.40
CA SER A 458 -13.59 -23.91 -0.32
C SER A 458 -13.24 -24.62 1.00
N ARG A 459 -12.46 -25.70 0.93
CA ARG A 459 -11.87 -26.37 2.11
C ARG A 459 -11.07 -25.40 2.99
N TYR A 460 -10.40 -24.42 2.37
CA TYR A 460 -9.54 -23.45 3.05
C TYR A 460 -10.27 -22.18 3.44
N GLU A 461 -11.55 -22.03 3.08
CA GLU A 461 -12.38 -20.95 3.60
C GLU A 461 -12.42 -21.12 5.12
N ALA A 462 -13.02 -22.16 5.67
CA ALA A 462 -13.25 -22.31 7.12
C ALA A 462 -12.00 -22.48 8.03
N MET A 463 -10.78 -22.46 7.50
CA MET A 463 -9.55 -22.69 8.26
C MET A 463 -9.12 -21.52 9.16
N TYR A 464 -9.89 -20.42 9.21
CA TYR A 464 -9.66 -19.26 10.10
C TYR A 464 -10.14 -19.44 11.56
N GLN A 465 -10.61 -20.63 11.96
CA GLN A 465 -11.11 -20.84 13.33
C GLN A 465 -9.97 -20.96 14.35
N ALA A 466 -9.72 -19.88 15.11
CA ALA A 466 -9.52 -19.87 16.58
C ALA A 466 -9.04 -18.53 17.19
N ASP A 467 -8.83 -17.44 16.43
CA ASP A 467 -8.31 -16.16 16.99
C ASP A 467 -9.06 -14.89 16.52
N ALA A 468 -10.33 -15.00 16.09
CA ALA A 468 -11.15 -13.80 15.89
C ALA A 468 -11.94 -13.49 17.18
N PRO A 469 -11.77 -12.31 17.81
CA PRO A 469 -12.85 -11.77 18.62
C PRO A 469 -14.05 -11.63 17.70
N VAL A 470 -15.17 -12.19 18.13
CA VAL A 470 -16.49 -11.82 17.61
C VAL A 470 -16.54 -10.29 17.61
N GLN A 471 -16.75 -9.67 16.45
CA GLN A 471 -17.22 -8.28 16.44
C GLN A 471 -18.52 -8.28 17.23
N GLU A 472 -18.46 -7.84 18.49
CA GLU A 472 -19.68 -7.62 19.24
C GLU A 472 -20.51 -6.61 18.45
N PRO A 473 -21.83 -6.85 18.29
CA PRO A 473 -22.71 -5.85 17.71
C PRO A 473 -22.53 -4.56 18.49
N VAL A 474 -22.43 -3.43 17.78
CA VAL A 474 -22.28 -2.06 18.30
C VAL A 474 -23.04 -1.94 19.62
N LYS A 475 -22.32 -2.04 20.75
CA LYS A 475 -22.89 -1.75 22.05
C LYS A 475 -23.05 -0.23 22.11
N GLU A 476 -24.28 0.20 22.32
CA GLU A 476 -24.61 1.57 22.72
C GLU A 476 -23.55 2.09 23.70
N GLN A 477 -23.06 3.32 23.44
CA GLN A 477 -22.10 4.03 24.26
C GLN A 477 -22.45 3.89 25.75
N ALA A 478 -21.69 3.06 26.46
CA ALA A 478 -21.71 3.04 27.91
C ALA A 478 -20.91 4.25 28.38
N ALA A 479 -21.59 5.10 29.15
CA ALA A 479 -21.14 6.37 29.73
C ALA A 479 -19.64 6.46 30.08
N ASP A 480 -19.05 7.64 29.83
CA ASP A 480 -17.72 8.10 30.24
C ASP A 480 -17.43 7.81 31.73
N VAL A 481 -16.92 6.62 32.02
CA VAL A 481 -16.44 6.27 33.36
C VAL A 481 -14.98 5.90 33.24
N ARG A 482 -14.13 6.63 33.98
CA ARG A 482 -12.68 6.41 33.99
C ARG A 482 -12.21 6.13 35.41
N TYR A 483 -11.23 5.25 35.54
CA TYR A 483 -10.58 4.93 36.81
C TYR A 483 -9.07 5.16 36.69
N ARG A 484 -8.45 5.66 37.75
CA ARG A 484 -7.01 5.93 37.81
C ARG A 484 -6.34 4.97 38.77
N CYS A 485 -5.27 4.31 38.34
CA CYS A 485 -4.40 3.55 39.23
C CYS A 485 -3.70 4.51 40.20
N THR A 486 -3.93 4.32 41.50
CA THR A 486 -3.35 5.14 42.58
C THR A 486 -1.82 5.02 42.69
N ILE A 487 -1.21 4.01 42.06
CA ILE A 487 0.23 3.74 42.15
C ILE A 487 1.02 4.30 40.97
N CYS A 488 0.54 4.13 39.73
CA CYS A 488 1.28 4.55 38.53
C CYS A 488 0.55 5.58 37.67
N GLY A 489 -0.68 5.95 38.02
CA GLY A 489 -1.49 6.91 37.27
C GLY A 489 -2.11 6.38 35.98
N TYR A 490 -1.96 5.08 35.67
CA TYR A 490 -2.61 4.45 34.51
C TYR A 490 -4.13 4.69 34.53
N ILE A 491 -4.68 5.20 33.43
CA ILE A 491 -6.11 5.45 33.27
C ILE A 491 -6.73 4.22 32.60
N TYR A 492 -7.68 3.61 33.31
CA TYR A 492 -8.57 2.59 32.78
C TYR A 492 -9.84 3.28 32.27
N GLU A 493 -10.11 3.13 30.97
CA GLU A 493 -11.32 3.65 30.34
C GLU A 493 -12.41 2.58 30.39
N GLY A 494 -13.45 2.83 31.18
CA GLY A 494 -14.52 1.88 31.49
C GLY A 494 -14.74 1.70 32.99
N ASP A 495 -15.81 1.00 33.33
CA ASP A 495 -16.14 0.67 34.72
C ASP A 495 -15.30 -0.54 35.19
N ILE A 496 -14.19 -0.26 35.89
CA ILE A 496 -13.27 -1.30 36.39
C ILE A 496 -13.95 -2.27 37.37
N THR A 497 -15.12 -1.92 37.93
CA THR A 497 -15.87 -2.83 38.80
C THR A 497 -16.44 -4.04 38.05
N LYS A 498 -16.52 -3.97 36.71
CA LYS A 498 -16.96 -5.07 35.83
C LYS A 498 -15.83 -6.04 35.46
N GLU A 499 -14.58 -5.69 35.76
CA GLU A 499 -13.44 -6.58 35.53
C GLU A 499 -13.39 -7.72 36.55
N SER A 500 -12.77 -8.85 36.16
CA SER A 500 -12.58 -10.00 37.05
C SER A 500 -11.76 -9.62 38.28
N ASP A 501 -11.90 -10.36 39.38
CA ASP A 501 -11.12 -10.13 40.61
C ASP A 501 -9.61 -10.30 40.41
N ASP A 502 -9.21 -10.99 39.33
CA ASP A 502 -7.81 -11.24 38.96
C ASP A 502 -7.19 -10.10 38.13
N TYR A 503 -7.96 -9.06 37.79
CA TYR A 503 -7.45 -7.91 37.05
C TYR A 503 -6.33 -7.20 37.82
N LYS A 504 -5.22 -6.96 37.11
CA LYS A 504 -4.05 -6.24 37.61
C LYS A 504 -3.72 -5.09 36.69
N CYS A 505 -3.31 -3.96 37.28
CA CYS A 505 -2.82 -2.82 36.52
C CYS A 505 -1.74 -3.27 35.52
N PRO A 506 -1.86 -2.94 34.22
CA PRO A 506 -0.91 -3.42 33.20
C PRO A 506 0.48 -2.81 33.33
N ILE A 507 0.61 -1.71 34.07
CA ILE A 507 1.87 -0.99 34.26
C ILE A 507 2.59 -1.45 35.53
N CYS A 508 1.92 -1.45 36.68
CA CYS A 508 2.55 -1.74 37.98
C CYS A 508 2.04 -3.02 38.66
N THR A 509 1.18 -3.79 38.01
CA THR A 509 0.69 -5.11 38.44
C THR A 509 -0.11 -5.15 39.75
N VAL A 510 -0.47 -3.98 40.28
CA VAL A 510 -1.31 -3.89 41.49
C VAL A 510 -2.76 -4.30 41.21
N PRO A 511 -3.45 -4.89 42.20
CA PRO A 511 -4.82 -5.37 42.04
C PRO A 511 -5.82 -4.25 41.76
N LYS A 512 -7.02 -4.62 41.27
CA LYS A 512 -8.08 -3.69 40.85
C LYS A 512 -8.61 -2.77 41.95
N ASP A 513 -8.46 -3.15 43.21
CA ASP A 513 -8.82 -2.35 44.39
C ASP A 513 -7.94 -1.09 44.55
N MET A 514 -6.79 -1.04 43.86
CA MET A 514 -5.89 0.12 43.84
C MET A 514 -6.23 1.14 42.74
N PHE A 515 -7.45 1.09 42.19
CA PHE A 515 -7.97 2.07 41.23
C PHE A 515 -9.07 2.93 41.86
N GLU A 516 -9.00 4.23 41.66
CA GLU A 516 -10.01 5.19 42.12
C GLU A 516 -10.81 5.76 40.93
N LYS A 517 -12.10 5.99 41.12
CA LYS A 517 -12.97 6.56 40.08
C LYS A 517 -12.59 8.03 39.86
N VAL A 518 -12.44 8.42 38.61
CA VAL A 518 -12.27 9.82 38.23
C VAL A 518 -13.66 10.42 38.09
N GLU A 519 -14.04 11.32 38.99
CA GLU A 519 -15.28 12.09 38.86
C GLU A 519 -15.07 13.24 37.86
N ASP A 520 -15.86 13.26 36.78
CA ASP A 520 -15.93 14.43 35.90
C ASP A 520 -16.72 15.53 36.63
N ALA A 521 -16.04 16.63 36.95
CA ALA A 521 -16.67 17.80 37.54
C ALA A 521 -17.51 18.53 36.48
N SER A 522 -18.79 18.17 36.35
CA SER A 522 -19.77 18.95 35.58
C SER A 522 -20.86 19.52 36.48
N ALA A 523 -20.71 20.78 36.91
CA ALA A 523 -21.78 21.77 37.11
C ALA A 523 -21.27 23.00 37.88
N GLN A 524 -20.90 24.07 37.16
CA GLN A 524 -21.11 25.44 37.63
C GLN A 524 -21.72 26.27 36.50
N GLU A 525 -22.79 26.99 36.85
CA GLU A 525 -23.61 27.90 36.03
C GLU A 525 -22.79 29.00 35.32
N PRO A 526 -23.35 29.62 34.25
CA PRO A 526 -22.56 30.35 33.25
C PRO A 526 -21.99 31.65 33.82
N VAL A 527 -20.66 31.71 33.93
CA VAL A 527 -19.96 32.98 34.16
C VAL A 527 -19.50 33.53 32.82
N LYS A 528 -19.99 34.74 32.57
CA LYS A 528 -19.77 35.62 31.42
C LYS A 528 -18.34 35.60 30.87
N GLU A 529 -18.26 35.65 29.54
CA GLU A 529 -17.21 36.27 28.74
C GLU A 529 -16.31 37.24 29.52
N GLN A 530 -15.01 36.96 29.54
CA GLN A 530 -13.96 37.96 29.43
C GLN A 530 -12.65 37.30 29.01
N ALA A 531 -12.30 37.50 27.73
CA ALA A 531 -10.96 37.31 27.22
C ALA A 531 -9.96 38.16 28.04
N ALA A 532 -8.89 37.53 28.51
CA ALA A 532 -7.73 38.24 29.03
C ALA A 532 -6.56 38.06 28.04
N ASP A 533 -6.22 39.15 27.37
CA ASP A 533 -5.29 39.30 26.24
C ASP A 533 -3.80 39.20 26.67
N VAL A 534 -3.49 38.28 27.60
CA VAL A 534 -2.15 38.17 28.21
C VAL A 534 -1.65 36.74 28.06
N ARG A 535 -0.48 36.58 27.44
CA ARG A 535 0.20 35.29 27.27
C ARG A 535 1.60 35.36 27.86
N TYR A 536 2.08 34.21 28.36
CA TYR A 536 3.44 34.04 28.83
C TYR A 536 4.09 32.84 28.14
N ARG A 537 5.38 32.95 27.84
CA ARG A 537 6.17 31.88 27.23
C ARG A 537 7.20 31.36 28.23
N CYS A 538 7.28 30.05 28.38
CA CYS A 538 8.35 29.40 29.12
C CYS A 538 9.69 29.62 28.40
N THR A 539 10.66 30.23 29.08
CA THR A 539 11.99 30.54 28.53
C THR A 539 12.82 29.28 28.21
N ILE A 540 12.49 28.14 28.80
CA ILE A 540 13.22 26.87 28.60
C ILE A 540 12.69 26.02 27.43
N CYS A 541 11.36 25.80 27.34
CA CYS A 541 10.78 24.88 26.36
C CYS A 541 9.84 25.55 25.34
N GLY A 542 9.56 26.85 25.48
CA GLY A 542 8.69 27.58 24.56
C GLY A 542 7.18 27.39 24.77
N TYR A 543 6.75 26.61 25.78
CA TYR A 543 5.33 26.45 26.11
C TYR A 543 4.63 27.80 26.35
N ILE A 544 3.47 28.00 25.72
CA ILE A 544 2.64 29.20 25.87
C ILE A 544 1.56 28.96 26.90
N TYR A 545 1.59 29.73 27.98
CA TYR A 545 0.53 29.82 28.96
C TYR A 545 -0.42 30.97 28.55
N GLU A 546 -1.70 30.68 28.37
CA GLU A 546 -2.73 31.67 28.06
C GLU A 546 -3.39 32.13 29.36
N GLY A 547 -3.13 33.38 29.75
CA GLY A 547 -3.54 33.96 31.03
C GLY A 547 -2.40 34.70 31.72
N ASP A 548 -2.72 35.36 32.84
CA ASP A 548 -1.73 36.05 33.64
C ASP A 548 -1.07 35.10 34.66
N ILE A 549 0.10 34.57 34.33
CA ILE A 549 0.80 33.57 35.15
C ILE A 549 1.18 34.08 36.55
N ALA A 550 1.19 35.41 36.77
CA ALA A 550 1.38 36.00 38.09
C ALA A 550 0.25 35.64 39.08
N LYS A 551 -0.91 35.21 38.58
CA LYS A 551 -2.06 34.77 39.40
C LYS A 551 -2.02 33.29 39.77
N GLU A 552 -1.11 32.52 39.19
CA GLU A 552 -0.90 31.12 39.55
C GLU A 552 -0.19 30.98 40.89
N SER A 553 -0.39 29.83 41.55
CA SER A 553 0.27 29.53 42.82
C SER A 553 1.80 29.54 42.67
N ASP A 554 2.53 29.80 43.75
CA ASP A 554 4.01 29.77 43.73
C ASP A 554 4.59 28.40 43.37
N ASP A 555 3.78 27.34 43.51
CA ASP A 555 4.15 25.97 43.17
C ASP A 555 3.89 25.62 41.70
N TYR A 556 3.38 26.56 40.89
CA TYR A 556 3.16 26.33 39.46
C TYR A 556 4.48 26.02 38.76
N LYS A 557 4.47 24.92 37.99
CA LYS A 557 5.59 24.45 37.18
C LYS A 557 5.15 24.31 35.73
N CYS A 558 6.06 24.63 34.81
CA CYS A 558 5.85 24.41 33.39
C CYS A 558 5.43 22.93 33.16
N PRO A 559 4.32 22.66 32.47
CA PRO A 559 3.83 21.29 32.30
C PRO A 559 4.75 20.42 31.41
N ILE A 560 5.63 21.06 30.63
CA ILE A 560 6.53 20.37 29.70
C ILE A 560 7.90 20.09 30.33
N CYS A 561 8.52 21.09 30.95
CA CYS A 561 9.89 20.98 31.45
C CYS A 561 10.03 21.17 32.96
N THR A 562 8.91 21.30 33.69
CA THR A 562 8.81 21.34 35.16
C THR A 562 9.52 22.52 35.85
N VAL A 563 10.02 23.49 35.10
CA VAL A 563 10.65 24.69 35.66
C VAL A 563 9.62 25.59 36.35
N PRO A 564 10.01 26.30 37.42
CA PRO A 564 9.10 27.15 38.18
C PRO A 564 8.55 28.34 37.37
N LYS A 565 7.46 28.94 37.86
CA LYS A 565 6.73 30.02 37.18
C LYS A 565 7.54 31.29 36.89
N ASP A 566 8.61 31.52 37.64
CA ASP A 566 9.55 32.63 37.43
C ASP A 566 10.35 32.49 36.12
N MET A 567 10.35 31.30 35.50
CA MET A 567 10.98 31.04 34.20
C MET A 567 10.05 31.31 33.00
N PHE A 568 8.94 32.02 33.20
CA PHE A 568 8.03 32.46 32.15
C PHE A 568 8.13 33.97 31.91
N GLU A 569 8.20 34.37 30.65
CA GLU A 569 8.23 35.78 30.23
C GLU A 569 6.96 36.16 29.48
N LYS A 570 6.48 37.39 29.65
CA LYS A 570 5.28 37.88 28.98
C LYS A 570 5.58 38.07 27.48
N VAL A 571 4.70 37.57 26.62
CA VAL A 571 4.83 37.63 25.14
C VAL A 571 3.67 38.30 24.45
#